data_AF-A0A067SXJ4-F1
#
_entry.id   AF-A0A067SXJ4-F1
#
_cell.length_a   1.000
_cell.length_b   1.000
_cell.length_c   1.000
_cell.angle_alpha   90.00
_cell.angle_beta   90.00
_cell.angle_gamma   90.00
#
_symmetry.space_group_name_H-M   'P 1'
#
loop_
_entity.id
_entity.type
_entity.pdbx_description
1 polymer ?
#
loop_
_entity_poly.entity_id
_entity_poly.type
_entity_poly.pdbx_seq_one_letter_code
_entity_poly.pdbx_strand_id
1 'polypeptide(L)'
;MRSLTGSNLVVAFAAALLQAGGALGHGRVTSPTPRAYGNAALAACGNAVLTTLKSDLTGPIENSVKKIDSAYNATACHLYFCKGAQWEDNTSNTRVYKPGSSVEFLFDLVAHHTGTANVSIVDVTTQKTIGSPVFYWPVYANDSLGPPDWPANQTDFKITIPTTLGSQCTTKGKCAIQFWWWAYSNGQTYENCVDFTTV
;
A
#
# COMPACT_ATOMS: atom_id res chain seq x y z
N MET A 1 42.37 1.61 63.76
CA MET A 1 41.31 0.65 64.14
C MET A 1 39.97 1.23 63.76
N ARG A 2 39.21 0.52 62.89
CA ARG A 2 37.75 0.63 62.61
C ARG A 2 37.29 1.98 62.02
N SER A 3 36.40 2.08 61.02
CA SER A 3 35.52 1.12 60.37
C SER A 3 35.15 1.66 58.98
N LEU A 4 35.12 0.78 57.97
CA LEU A 4 34.38 0.96 56.72
C LEU A 4 32.87 0.78 56.99
N THR A 5 32.04 1.58 56.30
CA THR A 5 30.66 1.33 55.80
C THR A 5 29.88 2.67 55.79
N GLY A 6 29.08 3.03 54.80
CA GLY A 6 28.64 2.34 53.61
C GLY A 6 28.14 3.32 52.55
N SER A 7 28.27 2.89 51.30
CA SER A 7 27.70 3.52 50.11
C SER A 7 26.18 3.51 50.17
N ASN A 8 25.54 4.66 49.95
CA ASN A 8 24.15 4.71 49.49
C ASN A 8 24.11 5.50 48.18
N LEU A 9 24.52 4.81 47.11
CA LEU A 9 24.28 5.24 45.74
C LEU A 9 22.81 4.93 45.42
N VAL A 10 21.92 5.89 45.65
CA VAL A 10 20.53 5.78 45.19
C VAL A 10 20.50 6.16 43.71
N VAL A 11 20.71 5.15 42.85
CA VAL A 11 20.46 5.29 41.41
C VAL A 11 18.95 5.07 41.21
N ALA A 12 18.21 6.17 41.09
CA ALA A 12 16.82 6.12 40.67
C ALA A 12 16.77 5.91 39.15
N PHE A 13 16.64 4.65 38.71
CA PHE A 13 16.22 4.32 37.35
C PHE A 13 14.72 4.60 37.23
N ALA A 14 14.36 5.76 36.69
CA ALA A 14 13.01 5.97 36.18
C ALA A 14 12.87 5.19 34.86
N ALA A 15 12.07 4.13 34.89
CA ALA A 15 11.72 3.33 33.73
C ALA A 15 11.03 4.22 32.68
N ALA A 16 11.66 4.36 31.51
CA ALA A 16 10.97 4.86 30.34
C ALA A 16 9.87 3.85 29.99
N LEU A 17 8.60 4.28 30.07
CA LEU A 17 7.51 3.54 29.44
C LEU A 17 7.85 3.43 27.95
N LEU A 18 8.10 2.20 27.48
CA LEU A 18 8.07 1.90 26.06
C LEU A 18 6.69 2.28 25.55
N GLN A 19 6.64 3.34 24.76
CA GLN A 19 5.53 3.59 23.87
C GLN A 19 5.39 2.35 23.00
N ALA A 20 4.34 1.56 23.20
CA ALA A 20 3.87 0.60 22.22
C ALA A 20 3.30 1.38 21.04
N GLY A 21 4.17 2.06 20.29
CA GLY A 21 3.86 2.44 18.92
C GLY A 21 3.65 1.13 18.20
N GLY A 22 2.39 0.75 17.97
CA GLY A 22 2.09 -0.36 17.08
C GLY A 22 2.90 -0.10 15.81
N ALA A 23 3.81 -1.02 15.47
CA ALA A 23 4.51 -0.94 14.21
C ALA A 23 3.43 -0.85 13.14
N LEU A 24 3.27 0.34 12.58
CA LEU A 24 2.43 0.54 11.43
C LEU A 24 3.12 -0.26 10.33
N GLY A 25 2.39 -1.12 9.62
CA GLY A 25 2.96 -1.69 8.42
C GLY A 25 3.19 -0.58 7.42
N HIS A 26 4.22 -0.75 6.62
CA HIS A 26 4.57 0.21 5.61
C HIS A 26 4.99 -0.57 4.38
N GLY A 27 4.38 -0.25 3.26
CA GLY A 27 4.89 -0.69 1.97
C GLY A 27 4.17 -0.07 0.80
N ARG A 28 4.83 -0.07 -0.35
CA ARG A 28 4.23 0.39 -1.61
C ARG A 28 4.89 -0.19 -2.84
N VAL A 29 4.13 -0.26 -3.93
CA VAL A 29 4.68 -0.43 -5.28
C VAL A 29 5.58 0.77 -5.63
N THR A 30 6.78 0.51 -6.14
CA THR A 30 7.73 1.52 -6.62
C THR A 30 7.94 1.44 -8.14
N SER A 31 7.82 0.24 -8.71
CA SER A 31 7.85 0.02 -10.16
C SER A 31 6.75 -0.97 -10.57
N PRO A 32 6.02 -0.73 -11.67
CA PRO A 32 5.94 0.55 -12.36
C PRO A 32 5.42 1.63 -11.41
N THR A 33 5.79 2.90 -11.62
CA THR A 33 5.37 4.00 -10.75
C THR A 33 3.84 4.01 -10.61
N PRO A 34 3.29 3.86 -9.39
CA PRO A 34 1.85 3.88 -9.19
C PRO A 34 1.28 5.29 -9.30
N ARG A 35 -0.04 5.41 -9.21
CA ARG A 35 -0.72 6.69 -9.16
C ARG A 35 -0.15 7.61 -8.09
N ALA A 36 0.16 8.85 -8.48
CA ALA A 36 0.50 9.94 -7.60
C ALA A 36 -0.77 10.71 -7.16
N TYR A 37 -0.61 11.54 -6.14
CA TYR A 37 -1.65 12.40 -5.58
C TYR A 37 -1.51 13.84 -6.09
N GLY A 38 -2.55 14.34 -6.77
CA GLY A 38 -2.60 15.70 -7.30
C GLY A 38 -3.92 16.42 -6.97
N ASN A 39 -4.34 17.30 -7.88
CA ASN A 39 -5.51 18.15 -7.68
C ASN A 39 -6.82 17.36 -7.71
N ALA A 40 -6.89 16.29 -8.52
CA ALA A 40 -8.08 15.44 -8.54
C ALA A 40 -8.25 14.70 -7.22
N ALA A 41 -7.17 14.12 -6.68
CA ALA A 41 -7.19 13.50 -5.36
C ALA A 41 -7.50 14.52 -4.24
N LEU A 42 -7.01 15.76 -4.35
CA LEU A 42 -7.37 16.83 -3.40
C LEU A 42 -8.86 17.15 -3.44
N ALA A 43 -9.44 17.29 -4.63
CA ALA A 43 -10.86 17.58 -4.81
C ALA A 43 -11.75 16.42 -4.33
N ALA A 44 -11.29 15.17 -4.49
CA ALA A 44 -12.02 14.00 -4.06
C ALA A 44 -11.92 13.76 -2.55
N CYS A 45 -10.69 13.77 -2.01
CA CYS A 45 -10.41 13.30 -0.65
C CYS A 45 -10.40 14.43 0.40
N GLY A 46 -10.29 15.69 -0.02
CA GLY A 46 -10.10 16.81 0.90
C GLY A 46 -8.67 16.90 1.45
N ASN A 47 -8.34 18.05 2.02
CA ASN A 47 -6.97 18.38 2.41
C ASN A 47 -6.44 17.53 3.58
N ALA A 48 -7.25 17.26 4.60
CA ALA A 48 -6.82 16.52 5.79
C ALA A 48 -6.41 15.08 5.46
N VAL A 49 -7.22 14.40 4.65
CA VAL A 49 -6.94 13.04 4.16
C VAL A 49 -5.72 13.05 3.23
N LEU A 50 -5.69 13.96 2.24
CA LEU A 50 -4.59 14.00 1.27
C LEU A 50 -3.23 14.32 1.93
N THR A 51 -3.21 15.20 2.92
CA THR A 51 -1.99 15.51 3.68
C THR A 51 -1.42 14.25 4.33
N THR A 52 -2.29 13.41 4.88
CA THR A 52 -1.87 12.16 5.53
C THR A 52 -1.36 11.14 4.52
N LEU A 53 -2.09 10.96 3.41
CA LEU A 53 -1.67 10.10 2.30
C LEU A 53 -0.29 10.50 1.73
N LYS A 54 -0.02 11.80 1.63
CA LYS A 54 1.25 12.32 1.10
C LYS A 54 2.38 12.36 2.11
N SER A 55 2.08 12.48 3.40
CA SER A 55 3.11 12.46 4.45
C SER A 55 3.80 11.10 4.56
N ASP A 56 3.09 10.04 4.18
CA ASP A 56 3.60 8.67 4.18
C ASP A 56 2.95 7.85 3.06
N LEU A 57 3.66 7.74 1.93
CA LEU A 57 3.21 6.97 0.78
C LEU A 57 3.15 5.46 1.06
N THR A 58 3.92 4.98 2.04
CA THR A 58 3.99 3.57 2.45
C THR A 58 2.98 3.21 3.53
N GLY A 59 2.41 4.20 4.22
CA GLY A 59 1.53 3.98 5.36
C GLY A 59 0.18 3.34 5.01
N PRO A 60 -0.53 2.84 6.03
CA PRO A 60 -1.82 2.18 5.86
C PRO A 60 -2.95 3.16 5.53
N ILE A 61 -3.96 2.67 4.81
CA ILE A 61 -5.17 3.44 4.47
C ILE A 61 -5.87 3.98 5.72
N GLU A 62 -5.88 3.20 6.80
CA GLU A 62 -6.57 3.49 8.06
C GLU A 62 -6.08 4.78 8.74
N ASN A 63 -4.82 5.18 8.52
CA ASN A 63 -4.31 6.46 9.02
C ASN A 63 -5.03 7.64 8.36
N SER A 64 -5.36 7.51 7.07
CA SER A 64 -6.06 8.54 6.30
C SER A 64 -7.56 8.54 6.58
N VAL A 65 -8.15 7.36 6.83
CA VAL A 65 -9.55 7.24 7.28
C VAL A 65 -9.80 8.03 8.57
N LYS A 66 -8.85 8.01 9.52
CA LYS A 66 -8.93 8.80 10.78
C LYS A 66 -8.92 10.32 10.58
N LYS A 67 -8.70 10.80 9.37
CA LYS A 67 -8.56 12.21 9.02
C LYS A 67 -9.69 12.71 8.11
N ILE A 68 -10.69 11.86 7.86
CA ILE A 68 -11.90 12.26 7.16
C ILE A 68 -12.58 13.40 7.93
N ASP A 69 -12.87 14.48 7.22
CA ASP A 69 -13.60 15.65 7.70
C ASP A 69 -14.70 16.04 6.69
N SER A 70 -15.29 17.23 6.85
CA SER A 70 -16.37 17.70 5.98
C SER A 70 -15.95 17.98 4.52
N ALA A 71 -14.65 18.03 4.22
CA ALA A 71 -14.15 18.21 2.85
C ALA A 71 -13.99 16.89 2.09
N TYR A 72 -14.12 15.74 2.76
CA TYR A 72 -14.04 14.42 2.13
C TYR A 72 -15.31 14.10 1.32
N ASN A 73 -15.14 13.71 0.05
CA ASN A 73 -16.24 13.22 -0.77
C ASN A 73 -16.19 11.69 -0.88
N ALA A 74 -17.05 11.00 -0.14
CA ALA A 74 -17.11 9.53 -0.12
C ALA A 74 -17.49 8.88 -1.47
N THR A 75 -18.12 9.62 -2.38
CA THR A 75 -18.46 9.11 -3.72
C THR A 75 -17.35 9.33 -4.74
N ALA A 76 -16.33 10.13 -4.43
CA ALA A 76 -15.20 10.41 -5.32
C ALA A 76 -13.86 9.87 -4.78
N CYS A 77 -13.64 9.94 -3.46
CA CYS A 77 -12.45 9.39 -2.83
C CYS A 77 -12.73 7.97 -2.36
N HIS A 78 -12.13 7.00 -3.05
CA HIS A 78 -12.26 5.59 -2.70
C HIS A 78 -10.98 5.16 -1.98
N LEU A 79 -10.91 5.40 -0.66
CA LEU A 79 -9.70 5.10 0.11
C LEU A 79 -9.30 3.62 0.08
N TYR A 80 -10.26 2.71 -0.05
CA TYR A 80 -10.06 1.26 -0.24
C TYR A 80 -10.19 0.83 -1.71
N PHE A 81 -9.85 1.75 -2.62
CA PHE A 81 -9.65 1.44 -4.03
C PHE A 81 -8.59 2.38 -4.62
N CYS A 82 -7.41 1.84 -4.93
CA CYS A 82 -6.25 2.62 -5.36
C CYS A 82 -5.81 3.67 -4.32
N LYS A 83 -6.08 3.44 -3.03
CA LYS A 83 -5.70 4.35 -1.93
C LYS A 83 -6.19 5.79 -2.14
N GLY A 84 -7.37 5.96 -2.75
CA GLY A 84 -7.97 7.26 -3.10
C GLY A 84 -7.28 8.03 -4.23
N ALA A 85 -6.23 7.47 -4.85
CA ALA A 85 -5.50 8.13 -5.92
C ALA A 85 -6.29 8.11 -7.24
N GLN A 86 -6.38 9.27 -7.88
CA GLN A 86 -7.23 9.50 -9.05
C GLN A 86 -6.45 9.32 -10.36
N TRP A 87 -7.11 8.82 -11.41
CA TRP A 87 -6.46 8.62 -12.71
C TRP A 87 -6.11 9.95 -13.40
N GLU A 88 -6.91 10.98 -13.15
CA GLU A 88 -6.76 12.34 -13.69
C GLU A 88 -5.42 12.95 -13.30
N ASP A 89 -4.90 12.61 -12.12
CA ASP A 89 -3.57 13.02 -11.65
C ASP A 89 -2.42 12.23 -12.33
N ASN A 90 -2.75 11.24 -13.18
CA ASN A 90 -1.83 10.20 -13.68
C ASN A 90 -1.97 9.91 -15.18
N THR A 91 -2.63 10.77 -15.95
CA THR A 91 -2.91 10.56 -17.38
C THR A 91 -1.65 10.35 -18.23
N SER A 92 -0.54 11.00 -17.88
CA SER A 92 0.78 10.85 -18.52
C SER A 92 1.54 9.58 -18.10
N ASN A 93 1.10 8.92 -17.02
CA ASN A 93 1.73 7.74 -16.46
C ASN A 93 1.06 6.42 -16.88
N THR A 94 0.00 6.48 -17.70
CA THR A 94 -0.69 5.28 -18.21
C THR A 94 0.23 4.47 -19.13
N ARG A 95 0.41 3.18 -18.83
CA ARG A 95 1.24 2.25 -19.60
C ARG A 95 0.46 1.61 -20.74
N VAL A 96 1.18 1.06 -21.71
CA VAL A 96 0.57 0.29 -22.81
C VAL A 96 1.18 -1.10 -22.78
N TYR A 97 0.35 -2.11 -22.59
CA TYR A 97 0.79 -3.50 -22.52
C TYR A 97 0.06 -4.38 -23.54
N LYS A 98 0.76 -5.37 -24.08
CA LYS A 98 0.12 -6.40 -24.90
C LYS A 98 -0.51 -7.46 -23.97
N PRO A 99 -1.71 -7.96 -24.26
CA PRO A 99 -2.23 -9.12 -23.56
C PRO A 99 -1.23 -10.29 -23.61
N GLY A 100 -1.03 -10.99 -22.49
CA GLY A 100 -0.04 -12.05 -22.32
C GLY A 100 1.39 -11.59 -22.04
N SER A 101 1.69 -10.28 -22.11
CA SER A 101 3.02 -9.77 -21.74
C SER A 101 3.24 -9.76 -20.23
N SER A 102 4.50 -9.96 -19.82
CA SER A 102 4.90 -9.85 -18.43
C SER A 102 5.22 -8.40 -18.06
N VAL A 103 4.82 -8.01 -16.85
CA VAL A 103 5.15 -6.72 -16.24
C VAL A 103 5.91 -6.99 -14.95
N GLU A 104 7.09 -6.39 -14.83
CA GLU A 104 7.91 -6.45 -13.62
C GLU A 104 7.43 -5.45 -12.59
N PHE A 105 7.32 -5.90 -11.35
CA PHE A 105 6.90 -5.11 -10.22
C PHE A 105 7.96 -5.12 -9.13
N LEU A 106 8.27 -3.93 -8.63
CA LEU A 106 9.07 -3.73 -7.43
C LEU A 106 8.18 -3.17 -6.32
N PHE A 107 8.33 -3.72 -5.13
CA PHE A 107 7.60 -3.32 -3.94
C PHE A 107 8.59 -3.02 -2.81
N ASP A 108 8.45 -1.83 -2.24
CA ASP A 108 9.17 -1.40 -1.05
C ASP A 108 8.42 -1.89 0.19
N LEU A 109 8.86 -3.00 0.78
CA LEU A 109 8.28 -3.59 1.99
C LEU A 109 9.09 -3.13 3.21
N VAL A 110 8.68 -2.01 3.80
CA VAL A 110 9.38 -1.34 4.91
C VAL A 110 9.19 -2.08 6.23
N ALA A 111 8.01 -2.66 6.47
CA ALA A 111 7.71 -3.41 7.68
C ALA A 111 6.94 -4.70 7.36
N HIS A 112 7.39 -5.81 7.94
CA HIS A 112 6.72 -7.10 7.79
C HIS A 112 5.58 -7.23 8.78
N HIS A 113 4.37 -7.46 8.28
CA HIS A 113 3.21 -7.84 9.07
C HIS A 113 2.48 -8.96 8.36
N THR A 114 2.34 -10.10 9.03
CA THR A 114 1.74 -11.27 8.42
C THR A 114 0.33 -10.95 7.90
N GLY A 115 0.08 -11.26 6.64
CA GLY A 115 -1.16 -10.93 5.96
C GLY A 115 -1.41 -11.74 4.69
N THR A 116 -2.38 -11.31 3.91
CA THR A 116 -2.63 -11.79 2.53
C THR A 116 -2.44 -10.64 1.57
N ALA A 117 -1.84 -10.91 0.41
CA ALA A 117 -1.71 -9.93 -0.64
C ALA A 117 -2.12 -10.51 -2.00
N ASN A 118 -2.53 -9.63 -2.91
CA ASN A 118 -2.81 -10.00 -4.29
C ASN A 118 -2.48 -8.85 -5.25
N VAL A 119 -2.30 -9.21 -6.51
CA VAL A 119 -2.32 -8.27 -7.63
C VAL A 119 -3.48 -8.63 -8.53
N SER A 120 -4.33 -7.66 -8.81
CA SER A 120 -5.55 -7.84 -9.61
C SER A 120 -5.62 -6.81 -10.72
N ILE A 121 -6.24 -7.18 -11.84
CA ILE A 121 -6.72 -6.18 -12.80
C ILE A 121 -8.06 -5.66 -12.29
N VAL A 122 -8.25 -4.35 -12.25
CA VAL A 122 -9.49 -3.73 -11.75
C VAL A 122 -10.10 -2.80 -12.79
N ASP A 123 -11.43 -2.78 -12.86
CA ASP A 123 -12.20 -1.76 -13.55
C ASP A 123 -12.34 -0.55 -12.60
N VAL A 124 -11.82 0.59 -13.05
CA VAL A 124 -11.74 1.81 -12.25
C VAL A 124 -13.11 2.45 -12.02
N THR A 125 -14.05 2.28 -12.96
CA THR A 125 -15.38 2.87 -12.86
C THR A 125 -16.27 2.10 -11.88
N THR A 126 -16.24 0.77 -11.95
CA THR A 126 -17.07 -0.11 -11.11
C THR A 126 -16.40 -0.50 -9.79
N GLN A 127 -15.10 -0.25 -9.65
CA GLN A 127 -14.27 -0.63 -8.50
C GLN A 127 -14.27 -2.14 -8.23
N LYS A 128 -14.22 -2.93 -9.30
CA LYS A 128 -14.27 -4.40 -9.22
C LYS A 128 -13.07 -5.02 -9.92
N THR A 129 -12.66 -6.18 -9.44
CA THR A 129 -11.66 -6.99 -10.13
C THR A 129 -12.25 -7.53 -11.44
N ILE A 130 -11.41 -7.57 -12.48
CA ILE A 130 -11.71 -8.21 -13.76
C ILE A 130 -11.08 -9.61 -13.71
N GLY A 131 -11.92 -10.61 -13.43
CA GLY A 131 -11.47 -11.98 -13.25
C GLY A 131 -10.79 -12.23 -11.89
N SER A 132 -9.99 -13.29 -11.84
CA SER A 132 -9.20 -13.68 -10.65
C SER A 132 -7.92 -12.83 -10.53
N PRO A 133 -7.32 -12.74 -9.34
CA PRO A 133 -6.02 -12.12 -9.17
C PRO A 133 -4.97 -12.73 -10.10
N VAL A 134 -4.14 -11.87 -10.70
CA VAL A 134 -3.02 -12.28 -11.56
C VAL A 134 -1.80 -12.70 -10.77
N PHE A 135 -1.77 -12.37 -9.48
CA PHE A 135 -0.80 -12.86 -8.50
C PHE A 135 -1.48 -12.95 -7.13
N TYR A 136 -1.21 -14.00 -6.36
CA TYR A 136 -1.78 -14.19 -5.03
C TYR A 136 -0.76 -14.74 -4.05
N TRP A 137 -0.62 -14.10 -2.89
CA TRP A 137 0.12 -14.61 -1.74
C TRP A 137 -0.88 -14.91 -0.62
N PRO A 138 -1.17 -16.19 -0.32
CA PRO A 138 -2.02 -16.53 0.82
C PRO A 138 -1.41 -16.07 2.14
N VAL A 139 -0.07 -16.12 2.23
CA VAL A 139 0.73 -15.55 3.31
C VAL A 139 1.74 -14.58 2.70
N TYR A 140 1.66 -13.31 3.09
CA TYR A 140 2.51 -12.21 2.65
C TYR A 140 3.14 -11.53 3.86
N ALA A 141 4.39 -11.05 3.69
CA ALA A 141 5.13 -10.30 4.71
C ALA A 141 5.17 -10.99 6.08
N ASN A 142 5.45 -12.31 6.10
CA ASN A 142 5.43 -13.13 7.30
C ASN A 142 6.45 -12.59 8.33
N ASP A 143 5.93 -12.00 9.41
CA ASP A 143 6.69 -11.37 10.48
C ASP A 143 7.38 -12.35 11.43
N SER A 144 7.14 -13.65 11.27
CA SER A 144 7.89 -14.71 11.95
C SER A 144 9.20 -15.10 11.23
N LEU A 145 9.41 -14.62 10.00
CA LEU A 145 10.62 -14.90 9.21
C LEU A 145 11.67 -13.77 9.38
N GLY A 146 12.96 -14.14 9.35
CA GLY A 146 14.06 -13.18 9.31
C GLY A 146 14.51 -12.85 7.88
N PRO A 147 15.35 -11.81 7.69
CA PRO A 147 15.82 -11.36 6.37
C PRO A 147 16.36 -12.45 5.43
N PRO A 148 17.10 -13.48 5.91
CA PRO A 148 17.56 -14.57 5.04
C PRO A 148 16.43 -15.45 4.46
N ASP A 149 15.29 -15.49 5.13
CA ASP A 149 14.14 -16.36 4.80
C ASP A 149 13.00 -15.59 4.13
N TRP A 150 13.13 -14.27 3.96
CA TRP A 150 12.13 -13.44 3.29
C TRP A 150 11.99 -13.85 1.82
N PRO A 151 10.79 -14.21 1.34
CA PRO A 151 10.61 -14.62 -0.05
C PRO A 151 10.86 -13.44 -0.99
N ALA A 152 11.80 -13.59 -1.93
CA ALA A 152 12.17 -12.56 -2.90
C ALA A 152 10.97 -12.06 -3.72
N ASN A 153 10.01 -12.96 -4.02
CA ASN A 153 8.81 -12.63 -4.76
C ASN A 153 7.80 -11.77 -3.99
N GLN A 154 8.12 -11.28 -2.79
CA GLN A 154 7.30 -10.29 -2.07
C GLN A 154 7.70 -8.86 -2.40
N THR A 155 8.92 -8.64 -2.88
CA THR A 155 9.47 -7.31 -3.23
C THR A 155 9.87 -7.18 -4.69
N ASP A 156 10.13 -8.29 -5.37
CA ASP A 156 10.46 -8.35 -6.81
C ASP A 156 9.71 -9.51 -7.47
N PHE A 157 8.70 -9.19 -8.28
CA PHE A 157 7.86 -10.20 -8.92
C PHE A 157 7.40 -9.77 -10.31
N LYS A 158 6.90 -10.74 -11.09
CA LYS A 158 6.31 -10.49 -12.41
C LYS A 158 4.86 -10.92 -12.42
N ILE A 159 4.02 -10.11 -13.04
CA ILE A 159 2.63 -10.46 -13.36
C ILE A 159 2.49 -10.62 -14.87
N THR A 160 1.46 -11.34 -15.30
CA THR A 160 1.11 -11.46 -16.72
C THR A 160 -0.20 -10.74 -16.97
N ILE A 161 -0.24 -9.86 -17.97
CA ILE A 161 -1.47 -9.20 -18.39
C ILE A 161 -2.42 -10.27 -18.97
N PRO A 162 -3.67 -10.40 -18.47
CA PRO A 162 -4.56 -11.45 -18.95
C PRO A 162 -4.88 -11.32 -20.44
N THR A 163 -4.89 -12.44 -21.17
CA THR A 163 -5.33 -12.52 -22.57
C THR A 163 -6.84 -12.41 -22.73
N THR A 164 -7.59 -12.47 -21.62
CA THR A 164 -9.05 -12.51 -21.55
C THR A 164 -9.70 -11.15 -21.34
N LEU A 165 -8.93 -10.05 -21.28
CA LEU A 165 -9.47 -8.69 -21.07
C LEU A 165 -10.33 -8.18 -22.24
N GLY A 166 -10.17 -8.77 -23.44
CA GLY A 166 -10.87 -8.33 -24.64
C GLY A 166 -10.66 -6.82 -24.89
N SER A 167 -11.75 -6.08 -25.09
CA SER A 167 -11.71 -4.62 -25.30
C SER A 167 -11.83 -3.79 -24.01
N GLN A 168 -12.04 -4.41 -22.84
CA GLN A 168 -12.39 -3.72 -21.59
C GLN A 168 -11.34 -2.69 -21.15
N CYS A 169 -10.06 -2.99 -21.39
CA CYS A 169 -8.93 -2.16 -20.98
C CYS A 169 -8.26 -1.41 -22.14
N THR A 170 -8.95 -1.20 -23.27
CA THR A 170 -8.38 -0.47 -24.42
C THR A 170 -8.43 1.05 -24.28
N THR A 171 -9.19 1.56 -23.31
CA THR A 171 -9.37 3.00 -23.06
C THR A 171 -8.63 3.42 -21.79
N LYS A 172 -7.86 4.51 -21.86
CA LYS A 172 -7.15 5.04 -20.69
C LYS A 172 -8.14 5.38 -19.56
N GLY A 173 -7.75 5.11 -18.32
CA GLY A 173 -8.58 5.35 -17.14
C GLY A 173 -9.67 4.31 -16.91
N LYS A 174 -9.81 3.27 -17.75
CA LYS A 174 -10.75 2.18 -17.52
C LYS A 174 -10.21 1.07 -16.63
N CYS A 175 -8.93 0.74 -16.77
CA CYS A 175 -8.30 -0.33 -16.00
C CYS A 175 -7.04 0.12 -15.28
N ALA A 176 -6.79 -0.53 -14.14
CA ALA A 176 -5.52 -0.46 -13.44
C ALA A 176 -5.09 -1.86 -12.99
N ILE A 177 -3.79 -2.03 -12.80
CA ILE A 177 -3.21 -3.14 -12.04
C ILE A 177 -3.16 -2.67 -10.60
N GLN A 178 -3.91 -3.31 -9.71
CA GLN A 178 -3.97 -2.99 -8.29
C GLN A 178 -3.17 -4.01 -7.50
N PHE A 179 -2.17 -3.55 -6.75
CA PHE A 179 -1.64 -4.29 -5.61
C PHE A 179 -2.53 -4.03 -4.41
N TRP A 180 -2.84 -5.08 -3.65
CA TRP A 180 -3.59 -5.03 -2.41
C TRP A 180 -2.94 -5.93 -1.35
N TRP A 181 -2.82 -5.43 -0.13
CA TRP A 181 -2.35 -6.20 1.03
C TRP A 181 -3.17 -5.86 2.26
N TRP A 182 -3.65 -6.90 2.95
CA TRP A 182 -4.26 -6.82 4.26
C TRP A 182 -3.36 -7.48 5.31
N ALA A 183 -2.88 -6.69 6.27
CA ALA A 183 -2.06 -7.13 7.40
C ALA A 183 -2.95 -7.47 8.59
N TYR A 184 -2.85 -8.70 9.10
CA TYR A 184 -3.78 -9.23 10.09
C TYR A 184 -3.58 -8.62 11.48
N SER A 185 -2.33 -8.51 11.92
CA SER A 185 -1.98 -8.20 13.32
C SER A 185 -2.36 -6.78 13.73
N ASN A 186 -2.38 -5.84 12.80
CA ASN A 186 -2.71 -4.44 13.02
C ASN A 186 -3.98 -3.97 12.28
N GLY A 187 -4.62 -4.85 11.51
CA GLY A 187 -5.85 -4.55 10.78
C GLY A 187 -5.66 -3.42 9.78
N GLN A 188 -4.64 -3.53 8.93
CA GLN A 188 -4.21 -2.45 8.04
C GLN A 188 -4.22 -2.85 6.57
N THR A 189 -4.59 -1.91 5.71
CA THR A 189 -4.71 -2.10 4.27
C THR A 189 -3.74 -1.22 3.50
N TYR A 190 -3.14 -1.80 2.46
CA TYR A 190 -2.21 -1.14 1.55
C TYR A 190 -2.64 -1.38 0.12
N GLU A 191 -2.68 -0.31 -0.66
CA GLU A 191 -3.03 -0.39 -2.07
C GLU A 191 -2.21 0.57 -2.91
N ASN A 192 -1.88 0.13 -4.12
CA ASN A 192 -1.34 0.99 -5.17
C ASN A 192 -1.90 0.55 -6.51
N CYS A 193 -2.17 1.52 -7.39
CA CYS A 193 -2.65 1.25 -8.74
C CYS A 193 -1.68 1.75 -9.79
N VAL A 194 -1.45 0.92 -10.81
CA VAL A 194 -0.69 1.25 -12.03
C VAL A 194 -1.67 1.26 -13.19
N ASP A 195 -1.86 2.43 -13.81
CA ASP A 195 -2.76 2.57 -14.95
C ASP A 195 -2.18 1.98 -16.22
N PHE A 196 -3.01 1.28 -16.99
CA PHE A 196 -2.60 0.73 -18.28
C PHE A 196 -3.73 0.68 -19.30
N THR A 197 -3.35 0.50 -20.56
CA THR A 197 -4.24 0.05 -21.62
C THR A 197 -3.69 -1.20 -22.30
N THR A 198 -4.58 -1.98 -22.91
CA THR A 198 -4.23 -3.04 -23.86
C THR A 198 -4.21 -2.53 -25.29
N VAL A 199 -3.31 -3.11 -26.11
CA VAL A 199 -3.24 -2.94 -27.57
C VAL A 199 -3.18 -4.29 -28.27
#